data_AF-A0A1R3JRC5-F1
#
_entry.id   AF-A0A1R3JRC5-F1
#
_cell.length_a   1.000
_cell.length_b   1.000
_cell.length_c   1.000
_cell.angle_alpha   90.00
_cell.angle_beta   90.00
_cell.angle_gamma   90.00
#
_symmetry.space_group_name_H-M   'P 1'
#
loop_
_entity.id
_entity.type
_entity.pdbx_description
1 polymer ?
#
loop_
_entity_poly.entity_id
_entity_poly.type
_entity_poly.pdbx_seq_one_letter_code
_entity_poly.pdbx_strand_id
1 'polypeptide(L)'
;MIPKELIFEIFLCLSVKDLLRFRCLSKEVCDEIDSAAFTTAHLNRSKKTKTHRKVVVYKDDDGDKSGLYVADVDDEDEICKIGNH
;
A
#
# COMPACT_ATOMS: atom_id res chain seq x y z
N MET A 1 20.96 -22.92 10.31
CA MET A 1 20.99 -21.60 9.65
C MET A 1 19.63 -21.38 9.01
N ILE A 2 19.03 -20.18 9.10
CA ILE A 2 17.74 -19.91 8.47
C ILE A 2 17.99 -19.57 6.98
N PRO A 3 17.25 -20.17 6.03
CA PRO A 3 17.30 -19.81 4.60
C PRO A 3 17.02 -18.32 4.35
N LYS A 4 17.73 -17.70 3.40
CA LYS A 4 17.59 -16.27 3.09
C LYS A 4 16.20 -15.93 2.55
N GLU A 5 15.64 -16.83 1.76
CA GLU A 5 14.31 -16.70 1.18
C GLU A 5 13.23 -16.63 2.27
N LEU A 6 13.39 -17.37 3.36
CA LEU A 6 12.47 -17.31 4.49
C LEU A 6 12.58 -15.99 5.27
N ILE A 7 13.79 -15.44 5.41
CA ILE A 7 14.00 -14.12 6.03
C ILE A 7 13.34 -13.03 5.18
N PHE A 8 13.50 -13.11 3.85
CA PHE A 8 12.88 -12.21 2.90
C PHE A 8 11.35 -12.21 3.02
N GLU A 9 10.72 -13.39 3.04
CA GLU A 9 9.26 -13.52 3.23
C GLU A 9 8.78 -13.00 4.58
N ILE A 10 9.54 -13.20 5.66
CA ILE A 10 9.23 -12.63 6.97
C ILE A 10 9.24 -11.11 6.90
N PHE A 11 10.28 -10.51 6.31
CA PHE A 11 10.38 -9.06 6.16
C PHE A 11 9.28 -8.48 5.27
N LEU A 12 8.86 -9.18 4.22
CA LEU A 12 7.70 -8.76 3.41
C LEU A 12 6.40 -8.65 4.22
N CYS A 13 6.27 -9.38 5.33
CA CYS A 13 5.09 -9.30 6.19
C CYS A 13 5.11 -8.11 7.16
N LEU A 14 6.24 -7.42 7.30
CA LEU A 14 6.42 -6.37 8.29
C LEU A 14 5.94 -5.01 7.77
N SER A 15 5.52 -4.15 8.70
CA SER A 15 5.25 -2.74 8.39
C SER A 15 6.56 -2.00 8.06
N VAL A 16 6.47 -0.89 7.34
CA VAL A 16 7.63 -0.01 7.05
C VAL A 16 8.31 0.44 8.36
N LYS A 17 7.52 0.74 9.40
CA LYS A 17 8.05 1.17 10.70
C LYS A 17 8.89 0.09 11.37
N ASP A 18 8.44 -1.16 11.29
CA ASP A 18 9.21 -2.27 11.84
C ASP A 18 10.47 -2.49 11.01
N LEU A 19 10.38 -2.55 9.68
CA LEU A 19 11.55 -2.70 8.80
C LEU A 19 12.65 -1.66 9.08
N LEU A 20 12.29 -0.40 9.30
CA LEU A 20 13.26 0.64 9.67
C LEU A 20 14.04 0.33 10.95
N ARG A 21 13.43 -0.36 11.92
CA ARG A 21 14.13 -0.82 13.14
C ARG A 21 15.05 -1.99 12.85
N PHE A 22 14.74 -2.83 11.87
CA PHE A 22 15.57 -4.00 11.51
C PHE A 22 16.82 -3.62 10.69
N ARG A 23 16.82 -2.44 10.04
CA ARG A 23 18.00 -1.93 9.31
C ARG A 23 19.27 -1.85 10.16
N CYS A 24 19.15 -1.71 11.48
CA CYS A 24 20.32 -1.62 12.37
C CYS A 24 20.89 -2.98 12.80
N LEU A 25 20.32 -4.11 12.38
CA LEU A 25 20.75 -5.44 12.84
C LEU A 25 22.05 -5.91 12.17
N SER A 26 22.20 -5.65 10.88
CA SER A 26 23.42 -5.93 10.13
C SER A 26 23.43 -5.14 8.81
N LYS A 27 24.61 -5.01 8.19
CA LYS A 27 24.74 -4.40 6.86
C LYS A 27 23.94 -5.18 5.82
N GLU A 28 24.00 -6.51 5.85
CA GLU A 28 23.27 -7.38 4.91
C GLU A 28 21.75 -7.18 5.02
N VAL A 29 21.21 -7.01 6.23
CA VAL A 29 19.77 -6.74 6.43
C VAL A 29 19.41 -5.35 5.91
N CYS A 30 20.24 -4.34 6.15
CA CYS A 30 20.02 -3.01 5.61
C CYS A 30 20.02 -3.01 4.09
N ASP A 31 21.01 -3.67 3.47
CA ASP A 31 21.16 -3.77 2.01
C ASP A 31 19.97 -4.51 1.37
N GLU A 32 19.46 -5.57 2.02
CA GLU A 32 18.27 -6.31 1.54
C GLU A 32 17.00 -5.44 1.60
N ILE A 33 16.75 -4.77 2.72
CA ILE A 33 15.58 -3.90 2.92
C ILE A 33 15.60 -2.71 1.96
N ASP A 34 16.78 -2.11 1.74
CA ASP A 34 16.95 -0.95 0.86
C ASP A 34 17.03 -1.35 -0.64
N SER A 35 16.95 -2.65 -0.96
CA SER A 35 17.03 -3.13 -2.34
C SER A 35 15.76 -2.79 -3.14
N ALA A 36 15.95 -2.55 -4.45
CA ALA A 36 14.83 -2.31 -5.37
C ALA A 36 13.89 -3.52 -5.49
N ALA A 37 14.45 -4.74 -5.41
CA ALA A 37 13.68 -5.99 -5.47
C ALA A 37 12.76 -6.13 -4.25
N PHE A 38 13.29 -5.91 -3.04
CA PHE A 38 12.50 -5.94 -1.82
C PHE A 38 11.42 -4.86 -1.81
N THR A 39 11.79 -3.62 -2.17
CA THR A 39 10.85 -2.49 -2.24
C THR A 39 9.67 -2.78 -3.18
N THR A 40 9.96 -3.31 -4.37
CA THR A 40 8.92 -3.67 -5.35
C THR A 40 8.02 -4.80 -4.83
N ALA A 41 8.59 -5.84 -4.23
CA ALA A 41 7.84 -6.95 -3.67
C ALA A 41 6.95 -6.51 -2.48
N HIS A 42 7.47 -5.66 -1.59
CA HIS A 42 6.75 -5.14 -0.42
C HIS A 42 5.56 -4.25 -0.83
N LEU A 43 5.77 -3.38 -1.83
CA LEU A 43 4.71 -2.56 -2.41
C LEU A 43 3.63 -3.41 -3.07
N ASN A 44 4.02 -4.36 -3.92
CA ASN A 44 3.07 -5.27 -4.58
C ASN A 44 2.27 -6.10 -3.58
N ARG A 45 2.90 -6.54 -2.49
CA ARG A 45 2.21 -7.26 -1.41
C ARG A 45 1.21 -6.36 -0.69
N SER A 46 1.57 -5.12 -0.41
CA SER A 46 0.69 -4.13 0.21
C SER A 46 -0.54 -3.82 -0.66
N LYS A 47 -0.38 -3.78 -2.00
CA LYS A 47 -1.49 -3.66 -2.95
C LYS A 47 -2.37 -4.91 -3.01
N LYS A 48 -1.76 -6.09 -2.94
CA LYS A 48 -2.49 -7.38 -2.97
C LYS A 48 -3.35 -7.58 -1.72
N THR A 49 -2.94 -7.05 -0.58
CA THR A 49 -3.78 -6.99 0.60
C THR A 49 -4.83 -5.90 0.40
N LYS A 50 -5.98 -6.24 -0.22
CA LYS A 50 -7.16 -5.36 -0.29
C LYS A 50 -7.47 -4.86 1.12
N THR A 51 -7.09 -3.62 1.42
CA THR A 51 -7.37 -2.99 2.71
C THR A 51 -8.85 -2.61 2.80
N HIS A 52 -9.57 -2.69 1.67
CA HIS A 52 -10.96 -2.27 1.51
C HIS A 52 -11.17 -0.80 1.95
N ARG A 53 -10.10 0.00 1.90
CA ARG A 53 -10.16 1.41 2.22
C ARG A 53 -10.69 2.15 1.01
N LYS A 54 -11.84 2.81 1.20
CA LYS A 54 -12.47 3.65 0.20
C LYS A 54 -12.45 5.09 0.65
N VAL A 55 -12.11 6.00 -0.26
CA VAL A 55 -12.21 7.44 -0.04
C VAL A 55 -13.50 7.91 -0.65
N VAL A 56 -14.27 8.70 0.11
CA VAL A 56 -15.51 9.32 -0.34
C VAL A 56 -15.28 10.82 -0.45
N VAL A 57 -15.47 11.38 -1.64
CA VAL A 57 -15.33 12.82 -1.92
C VAL A 57 -16.68 13.37 -2.35
N TYR A 58 -17.15 14.38 -1.62
CA TYR A 58 -18.34 15.13 -1.99
C TYR A 58 -17.92 16.43 -2.67
N LYS A 59 -18.42 16.67 -3.89
CA LYS A 59 -18.25 17.93 -4.60
C LYS A 59 -19.57 18.68 -4.58
N ASP A 60 -19.58 19.81 -3.90
CA ASP A 60 -20.68 20.77 -3.92
C ASP A 60 -20.35 21.85 -4.95
N ASP A 61 -21.02 21.82 -6.10
CA ASP A 61 -20.98 22.92 -7.07
C ASP A 61 -22.24 23.79 -6.84
N ASP A 62 -22.13 25.11 -6.98
CA ASP A 62 -23.21 26.10 -6.80
C ASP A 62 -24.39 25.95 -7.81
N GLY A 63 -24.37 24.90 -8.64
CA GLY A 63 -25.42 24.53 -9.60
C GLY A 63 -25.73 23.04 -9.53
N ASP A 64 -26.75 22.60 -10.29
CA ASP A 64 -27.44 21.27 -10.31
C ASP A 64 -26.57 20.01 -10.56
N LYS A 65 -25.28 20.04 -10.22
CA LYS A 65 -24.30 18.98 -10.42
C LYS A 65 -23.44 18.76 -9.18
N SER A 66 -24.07 18.65 -7.99
CA SER A 66 -23.37 18.01 -6.88
C SER A 66 -23.05 16.56 -7.25
N GLY A 67 -22.01 15.99 -6.66
CA GLY A 67 -21.61 14.62 -6.97
C GLY A 67 -20.86 13.97 -5.83
N LEU A 68 -21.19 12.72 -5.57
CA LEU A 68 -20.47 11.88 -4.63
C LEU A 68 -19.58 10.90 -5.39
N TYR A 69 -18.30 10.92 -5.09
CA TYR A 69 -17.29 10.07 -5.73
C TYR A 69 -16.73 9.11 -4.70
N VAL A 70 -16.59 7.84 -5.09
CA VAL A 70 -15.91 6.82 -4.29
C VAL A 70 -14.76 6.26 -5.11
N ALA A 71 -13.57 6.24 -4.49
CA ALA A 71 -12.39 5.61 -5.06
C ALA A 71 -11.86 4.55 -4.08
N ASP A 72 -11.42 3.41 -4.60
CA ASP A 72 -10.63 2.46 -3.83
C ASP A 72 -9.19 2.97 -3.72
N VAL A 73 -8.62 2.93 -2.51
CA VAL A 73 -7.23 3.38 -2.29
C VAL A 73 -6.23 2.37 -2.83
N ASP A 74 -6.65 1.11 -2.97
CA ASP A 74 -5.82 0.01 -3.45
C ASP A 74 -5.95 -0.22 -4.96
N ASP A 75 -6.94 0.42 -5.61
CA ASP A 75 -7.27 0.23 -7.04
C ASP A 75 -7.48 1.60 -7.73
N GLU A 76 -6.42 2.09 -8.39
CA GLU A 76 -6.39 3.43 -9.01
C GLU A 76 -7.34 3.57 -10.23
N ASP A 77 -7.82 2.44 -10.76
CA ASP A 77 -8.69 2.39 -11.95
C ASP A 77 -10.19 2.41 -11.62
N GLU A 78 -10.60 2.34 -10.34
CA GLU A 78 -12.02 2.24 -9.92
C GLU A 78 -12.52 3.55 -9.25
N ILE A 79 -12.97 4.51 -10.07
CA ILE A 79 -13.71 5.70 -9.59
C ILE A 79 -15.20 5.56 -9.92
N CYS A 80 -16.04 5.38 -8.88
CA CYS A 80 -17.48 5.33 -9.04
C CYS A 80 -18.12 6.68 -8.70
N LYS A 81 -18.89 7.26 -9.63
CA LYS A 81 -19.82 8.36 -9.33
C LYS A 81 -21.12 7.77 -8.79
N ILE A 82 -21.46 8.07 -7.55
CA ILE A 82 -22.76 7.75 -6.98
C ILE A 82 -23.70 8.86 -7.46
N GLY A 83 -24.55 8.52 -8.44
CA GLY A 83 -25.44 9.47 -9.10
C GLY A 83 -26.42 10.12 -8.14
N ASN A 84 -26.76 11.38 -8.41
CA ASN A 84 -27.89 12.05 -7.77
C ASN A 84 -29.20 11.51 -8.36
N HIS A 85 -30.19 11.25 -7.49
CA HIS A 85 -31.58 11.07 -7.87
C HIS A 85 -32.24 12.45 -8.05
#